data_AF-A0A2U3F3D4-F1
#
_entry.id   AF-A0A2U3F3D4-F1
#
_cell.length_a   1.000
_cell.length_b   1.000
_cell.length_c   1.000
_cell.angle_alpha   90.00
_cell.angle_beta   90.00
_cell.angle_gamma   90.00
#
_symmetry.space_group_name_H-M   'P 1'
#
loop_
_entity.id
_entity.type
_entity.pdbx_description
1 polymer ?
#
loop_
_entity_poly.entity_id
_entity_poly.type
_entity_poly.pdbx_seq_one_letter_code
_entity_poly.pdbx_strand_id
1 'polypeptide(L)'
;MNNYFARFVAGLSLVVSALSIPAYSATVVYGGVIHFRGAVVADPCEVTPQKQQIVMSCPNNNRMQTRMVSYEEALNGKVSDSSLATLNMKYLNPEKTLAVVEIQYR
;
A
#
# COMPACT_ATOMS: atom_id res chain seq x y z
N MET A 1 2.91 -73.89 36.44
CA MET A 1 2.65 -73.43 35.06
C MET A 1 2.73 -71.90 35.05
N ASN A 2 3.90 -71.29 34.75
CA ASN A 2 3.91 -69.84 34.45
C ASN A 2 5.18 -69.27 33.79
N ASN A 3 6.33 -69.96 33.87
CA ASN A 3 7.59 -69.37 33.39
C ASN A 3 7.68 -69.29 31.85
N TYR A 4 7.05 -70.23 31.14
CA TYR A 4 7.06 -70.26 29.68
C TYR A 4 6.13 -69.19 29.08
N PHE A 5 4.96 -68.99 29.71
CA PHE A 5 4.01 -67.95 29.32
C PHE A 5 4.58 -66.55 29.56
N ALA A 6 5.24 -66.33 30.71
CA ALA A 6 5.92 -65.08 31.01
C ALA A 6 7.04 -64.76 30.00
N ARG A 7 7.82 -65.76 29.59
CA ARG A 7 8.87 -65.61 28.56
C ARG A 7 8.29 -65.27 27.19
N PHE A 8 7.15 -65.86 26.84
CA PHE A 8 6.47 -65.59 25.58
C PHE A 8 5.93 -64.16 25.53
N VAL A 9 5.27 -63.72 26.61
CA VAL A 9 4.76 -62.35 26.73
C VAL A 9 5.89 -61.32 26.70
N ALA A 10 7.00 -61.59 27.40
CA ALA A 10 8.18 -60.72 27.38
C ALA A 10 8.80 -60.62 25.98
N GLY A 11 8.95 -61.75 25.27
CA GLY A 11 9.47 -61.76 23.90
C GLY A 11 8.56 -61.00 22.93
N LEU A 12 7.25 -61.18 23.04
CA LEU A 12 6.26 -60.55 22.16
C LEU A 12 6.18 -59.03 22.40
N SER A 13 6.29 -58.58 23.66
CA SER A 13 6.38 -57.17 24.01
C SER A 13 7.64 -56.50 23.44
N LEU A 14 8.77 -57.22 23.43
CA LEU A 14 10.03 -56.73 22.89
C LEU A 14 9.97 -56.59 21.35
N VAL A 15 9.31 -57.52 20.66
CA VAL A 15 9.09 -57.46 19.21
C VAL A 15 8.14 -56.31 18.83
N VAL A 16 7.04 -56.12 19.56
CA VAL A 16 6.10 -55.02 19.30
C VAL A 16 6.77 -53.66 19.51
N SER A 17 7.64 -53.53 20.52
CA SER A 17 8.38 -52.30 20.78
C SER A 17 9.45 -52.01 19.71
N ALA A 18 10.01 -53.04 19.07
CA ALA A 18 10.96 -52.88 17.98
C ALA A 18 10.30 -52.44 16.66
N LEU A 19 9.00 -52.67 16.50
CA LEU A 19 8.25 -52.35 15.28
C LEU A 19 7.57 -50.97 15.33
N SER A 20 7.56 -50.29 16.48
CA SER A 20 7.04 -48.93 16.60
C SER A 20 8.07 -47.89 16.15
N ILE A 21 8.23 -47.73 14.83
CA ILE A 21 8.96 -46.60 14.25
C ILE A 21 7.98 -45.43 14.11
N PRO A 22 8.23 -44.26 14.73
CA PRO A 22 7.40 -43.09 14.52
C PRO A 22 7.55 -42.59 13.07
N ALA A 23 6.45 -42.61 12.33
CA ALA A 23 6.38 -41.97 11.01
C ALA A 23 6.17 -40.46 11.21
N TYR A 24 7.25 -39.67 11.20
CA TYR A 24 7.16 -38.22 11.21
C TYR A 24 6.87 -37.71 9.80
N SER A 25 5.63 -37.28 9.54
CA SER A 25 5.28 -36.54 8.31
C SER A 25 5.57 -35.05 8.49
N ALA A 26 6.85 -34.66 8.42
CA ALA A 26 7.20 -33.25 8.28
C ALA A 26 7.23 -32.89 6.79
N THR A 27 6.24 -32.14 6.32
CA THR A 27 6.28 -31.54 4.98
C THR A 27 7.32 -30.42 4.98
N VAL A 28 8.55 -30.72 4.54
CA VAL A 28 9.58 -29.69 4.33
C VAL A 28 9.17 -28.88 3.10
N VAL A 29 8.49 -27.76 3.31
CA VAL A 29 8.18 -26.81 2.24
C VAL A 29 9.40 -25.90 2.08
N TYR A 30 10.04 -25.92 0.92
CA TYR A 30 11.05 -24.94 0.57
C TYR A 30 10.39 -23.56 0.44
N GLY A 31 10.47 -22.75 1.49
CA GLY A 31 10.01 -21.37 1.49
C GLY A 31 10.97 -20.45 0.73
N GLY A 32 10.42 -19.40 0.10
CA GLY A 32 11.17 -18.32 -0.54
C GLY A 32 10.97 -16.99 0.19
N VAL A 33 11.72 -15.95 -0.22
CA VAL A 33 11.59 -14.59 0.33
C VAL A 33 10.76 -13.73 -0.62
N ILE A 34 9.75 -13.04 -0.09
CA ILE A 34 8.98 -12.03 -0.83
C ILE A 34 9.51 -10.65 -0.43
N HIS A 35 10.02 -9.91 -1.40
CA HIS A 35 10.39 -8.51 -1.21
C HIS A 35 9.26 -7.59 -1.68
N PHE A 36 8.58 -6.96 -0.73
CA PHE A 36 7.65 -5.87 -1.03
C PHE A 36 8.44 -4.58 -1.23
N ARG A 37 8.19 -3.90 -2.35
CA ARG A 37 8.75 -2.59 -2.66
C ARG A 37 7.61 -1.62 -2.92
N GLY A 38 7.69 -0.45 -2.31
CA GLY A 38 6.72 0.62 -2.47
C GLY A 38 7.16 1.84 -1.67
N ALA A 39 6.48 2.96 -1.89
CA ALA A 39 6.62 4.17 -1.11
C ALA A 39 5.24 4.60 -0.63
N VAL A 40 5.15 5.09 0.60
CA VAL A 40 3.97 5.80 1.09
C VAL A 40 4.18 7.27 0.75
N VAL A 41 3.44 7.77 -0.24
CA VAL A 41 3.48 9.17 -0.66
C VAL A 41 2.28 9.92 -0.05
N ALA A 42 2.40 11.24 0.05
CA ALA A 42 1.27 12.06 0.47
C ALA A 42 0.11 11.98 -0.54
N ASP A 43 -1.12 12.15 -0.06
CA ASP A 43 -2.28 12.25 -0.93
C ASP A 43 -2.15 13.46 -1.88
N PRO A 44 -2.69 13.38 -3.11
CA PRO A 44 -2.72 14.52 -4.02
C PRO A 44 -3.61 15.64 -3.48
N CYS A 45 -3.48 16.84 -4.04
CA CYS A 45 -4.41 17.93 -3.74
C CYS A 45 -5.76 17.68 -4.41
N GLU A 46 -6.85 17.94 -3.70
CA GLU A 46 -8.19 17.95 -4.28
C GLU A 46 -8.42 19.28 -4.98
N VAL A 47 -8.83 19.23 -6.26
CA VAL A 47 -8.97 20.43 -7.10
C VAL A 47 -10.37 20.49 -7.65
N THR A 48 -11.09 21.57 -7.36
CA THR A 48 -12.47 21.80 -7.79
C THR A 48 -12.58 23.12 -8.54
N PRO A 49 -13.07 23.13 -9.79
CA PRO A 49 -13.34 24.37 -10.50
C PRO A 49 -14.58 25.06 -9.90
N GLN A 50 -14.49 26.38 -9.72
CA GLN A 50 -15.59 27.26 -9.34
C GLN A 50 -15.70 28.43 -10.31
N LYS A 51 -16.74 29.25 -10.16
CA LYS A 51 -16.94 30.42 -11.02
C LYS A 51 -15.77 31.40 -10.84
N GLN A 52 -14.96 31.56 -11.89
CA GLN A 52 -13.79 32.44 -11.96
C GLN A 52 -12.61 32.08 -11.02
N GLN A 53 -12.65 30.93 -10.35
CA GLN A 53 -11.61 30.51 -9.41
C GLN A 53 -11.49 28.99 -9.33
N ILE A 54 -10.35 28.51 -8.84
CA ILE A 54 -10.02 27.12 -8.57
C ILE A 54 -9.93 26.97 -7.06
N VAL A 55 -10.67 26.04 -6.48
CA VAL A 55 -10.51 25.66 -5.08
C VAL A 55 -9.57 24.47 -5.01
N MET A 56 -8.44 24.63 -4.33
CA MET A 56 -7.44 23.59 -4.16
C MET A 56 -7.26 23.27 -2.68
N SER A 57 -7.32 21.99 -2.32
CA SER A 57 -7.16 21.49 -0.95
C SER A 57 -6.00 20.52 -0.89
N CYS A 58 -4.88 20.92 -0.29
CA CYS A 58 -3.65 20.12 -0.23
C CYS A 58 -3.36 19.62 1.20
N PRO A 59 -2.88 18.40 1.38
CA PRO A 59 -2.42 17.92 2.68
C PRO A 59 -1.08 18.55 3.07
N ASN A 60 -1.03 19.25 4.20
CA ASN A 60 0.18 19.83 4.78
C ASN A 60 0.27 19.45 6.28
N ASN A 61 1.28 18.67 6.67
CA ASN A 61 1.48 18.21 8.05
C ASN A 61 0.20 17.60 8.67
N ASN A 62 -0.41 16.64 7.98
CA ASN A 62 -1.66 15.95 8.37
C ASN A 62 -2.90 16.86 8.50
N ARG A 63 -2.86 18.07 7.93
CA ARG A 63 -4.01 18.98 7.85
C ARG A 63 -4.28 19.38 6.41
N MET A 64 -5.54 19.43 6.03
CA MET A 64 -5.91 19.98 4.72
C MET A 64 -5.79 21.50 4.77
N GLN A 65 -5.08 22.07 3.80
CA GLN A 65 -5.04 23.51 3.54
C GLN A 65 -5.80 23.79 2.26
N THR A 66 -6.96 24.43 2.40
CA THR A 66 -7.78 24.88 1.28
C THR A 66 -7.42 26.30 0.89
N ARG A 67 -7.26 26.52 -0.41
CA ARG A 67 -6.96 27.81 -1.01
C ARG A 67 -7.81 28.04 -2.24
N MET A 68 -8.10 29.31 -2.51
CA MET A 68 -8.88 29.74 -3.65
C MET A 68 -7.96 30.55 -4.54
N VAL A 69 -7.80 30.11 -5.77
CA VAL A 69 -6.91 30.72 -6.77
C VAL A 69 -7.78 31.28 -7.88
N SER A 70 -7.68 32.57 -8.17
CA SER A 70 -8.43 33.14 -9.29
C SER A 70 -7.89 32.61 -10.63
N TYR A 71 -8.73 32.56 -11.66
CA TYR A 71 -8.27 32.17 -12.99
C TYR A 71 -7.19 33.11 -13.53
N GLU A 72 -7.25 34.41 -13.24
CA GLU A 72 -6.20 35.35 -13.65
C GLU A 72 -4.86 35.02 -13.01
N GLU A 73 -4.84 34.72 -11.71
CA GLU A 73 -3.61 34.30 -11.02
C GLU A 73 -3.05 33.00 -11.61
N ALA A 74 -3.92 32.01 -11.87
CA ALA A 74 -3.51 30.74 -12.47
C ALA A 74 -2.99 30.90 -13.91
N LEU A 75 -3.57 31.79 -14.71
CA LEU A 75 -3.13 32.09 -16.09
C LEU A 75 -1.80 32.86 -16.13
N ASN A 76 -1.51 33.63 -15.08
CA ASN A 76 -0.25 34.37 -14.95
C ASN A 76 0.91 33.50 -14.43
N GLY A 77 0.67 32.21 -14.16
CA GLY A 77 1.71 31.20 -13.91
C GLY A 77 2.54 31.40 -12.64
N LYS A 78 2.01 32.12 -11.64
CA LYS A 78 2.76 32.51 -10.43
C LYS A 78 2.05 32.19 -9.11
N VAL A 79 1.25 31.14 -9.06
CA VAL A 79 0.58 30.76 -7.81
C VAL A 79 1.36 29.64 -7.12
N SER A 80 2.28 30.06 -6.25
CA SER A 80 2.93 29.18 -5.27
C SER A 80 2.04 29.10 -4.04
N ASP A 81 0.97 28.32 -4.11
CA ASP A 81 -0.09 28.32 -3.09
C ASP A 81 0.28 27.54 -1.82
N SER A 82 1.32 26.72 -1.91
CA SER A 82 1.92 26.04 -0.77
C SER A 82 3.33 25.59 -1.16
N SER A 83 4.18 25.27 -0.18
CA SER A 83 5.46 24.59 -0.43
C SER A 83 5.31 23.25 -1.18
N LEU A 84 4.08 22.80 -1.46
CA LEU A 84 3.72 21.47 -1.93
C LEU A 84 3.31 21.44 -3.40
N ALA A 85 2.76 22.52 -3.97
CA ALA A 85 2.33 22.52 -5.36
C ALA A 85 2.35 23.91 -6.02
N THR A 86 2.66 23.94 -7.32
CA THR A 86 2.56 25.12 -8.20
C THR A 86 1.45 24.92 -9.22
N LEU A 87 0.63 25.94 -9.46
CA LEU A 87 -0.43 25.90 -10.48
C LEU A 87 -0.12 26.78 -11.68
N ASN A 88 -0.48 26.28 -12.84
CA ASN A 88 -0.47 27.01 -14.09
C ASN A 88 -1.73 26.66 -14.90
N MET A 89 -2.38 27.64 -15.51
CA MET A 89 -3.59 27.42 -16.30
C MET A 89 -3.40 27.95 -17.72
N LYS A 90 -4.01 27.26 -18.69
CA LYS A 90 -4.04 27.70 -20.08
C LYS A 90 -5.39 27.41 -20.72
N TYR A 91 -5.96 28.39 -21.41
CA TYR A 91 -7.12 28.17 -22.27
C TYR A 91 -6.75 27.39 -23.52
N LEU A 92 -7.60 26.43 -23.88
CA LEU A 92 -7.46 25.62 -25.09
C LEU A 92 -8.16 26.24 -26.29
N ASN A 93 -9.10 27.16 -26.06
CA ASN A 93 -9.89 27.81 -27.11
C ASN A 93 -9.97 29.33 -26.94
N PRO A 94 -10.13 30.09 -28.05
CA PRO A 94 -10.18 31.55 -28.01
C PRO A 94 -11.41 32.09 -27.25
N GLU A 95 -12.49 31.32 -27.18
CA GLU A 95 -13.72 31.67 -26.46
C GLU A 95 -13.59 31.54 -24.93
N LYS A 96 -12.45 31.04 -24.43
CA LYS A 96 -12.15 30.85 -23.00
C LYS A 96 -13.16 29.96 -22.25
N THR A 97 -13.76 28.99 -22.94
CA THR A 97 -14.71 28.04 -22.33
C THR A 97 -14.05 26.72 -21.91
N LEU A 98 -12.86 26.41 -22.42
CA LEU A 98 -12.10 25.20 -22.12
C LEU A 98 -10.68 25.56 -21.71
N ALA A 99 -10.19 24.94 -20.64
CA ALA A 99 -8.85 25.17 -20.12
C ALA A 99 -8.23 23.88 -19.54
N VAL A 100 -6.90 23.89 -19.44
CA VAL A 100 -6.12 22.89 -18.72
C VAL A 100 -5.46 23.57 -17.53
N VAL A 101 -5.50 22.92 -16.38
CA VAL A 101 -4.78 23.32 -15.17
C VAL A 101 -3.68 22.30 -14.93
N GLU A 102 -2.44 22.75 -14.98
CA GLU A 102 -1.25 21.99 -14.65
C GLU A 102 -0.89 22.21 -13.18
N ILE A 103 -0.70 21.11 -12.45
CA ILE A 103 -0.36 21.12 -11.03
C ILE A 103 0.96 20.37 -10.87
N GLN A 104 2.00 21.08 -10.45
CA GLN A 104 3.32 20.51 -10.21
C GLN A 104 3.56 20.37 -8.72
N TYR A 105 3.58 19.12 -8.25
CA TYR A 105 3.87 18.77 -6.86
C TYR A 105 5.38 18.85 -6.57
N ARG A 106 5.74 19.30 -5.38
CA ARG A 106 7.13 19.40 -4.88
C ARG A 106 7.45 18.32 -3.87
#